data_AF-A0ABC8RWP1-F1
#
_entry.id   AF-A0ABC8RWP1-F1
#
_cell.length_a   1.000
_cell.length_b   1.000
_cell.length_c   1.000
_cell.angle_alpha   90.00
_cell.angle_beta   90.00
_cell.angle_gamma   90.00
#
_symmetry.space_group_name_H-M   'P 1'
#
loop_
_entity.id
_entity.type
_entity.pdbx_description
1 polymer ?
#
loop_
_entity_poly.entity_id
_entity_poly.type
_entity_poly.pdbx_seq_one_letter_code
_entity_poly.pdbx_strand_id
1 'polypeptide(L)'
;MVLNTLLPVNCIMDTRTEAAQLATTGRKPGATMGTLSLAAGGWVSNLIVYLIGEYNVKSIEAAKIFNIFNGFITIFPIIGAIIADSYLGCFSVIWISSLISLLGMVLLVLTAGLEPLRPSKCGNGSYLCSDPSKIQLIILYSGLVLSALGVGGTRFTLATMGADQFDKPKHRGIFFNWYLVALYIPSVISSTAIVYVQDNVSWASGFGICVAVNVLGLAIFLFGSRFYRYVRPQGSPLMGLVRVVVAAVNKRKVKLSMKGEDYYQQLHDGASTVMAATPTQFFK
;
A
#
# COMPACT_ATOMS: atom_id res chain seq x y z
N MET A 1 -1.79 28.19 -25.91
CA MET A 1 -2.13 27.21 -26.96
C MET A 1 -1.08 26.10 -26.88
N VAL A 2 -1.05 25.28 -25.83
CA VAL A 2 -1.68 23.94 -25.75
C VAL A 2 -2.15 23.71 -24.30
N LEU A 3 -3.31 24.26 -23.95
CA LEU A 3 -3.96 24.04 -22.66
C LEU A 3 -5.48 24.18 -22.87
N ASN A 4 -6.05 23.31 -23.71
CA ASN A 4 -7.50 23.17 -23.90
C ASN A 4 -7.77 22.10 -24.97
N THR A 5 -7.87 20.83 -24.60
CA THR A 5 -8.54 19.76 -25.36
C THR A 5 -8.28 18.42 -24.65
N LEU A 6 -8.99 18.14 -23.54
CA LEU A 6 -9.35 16.78 -23.06
C LEU A 6 -10.05 16.82 -21.68
N LEU A 7 -10.91 17.82 -21.44
CA LEU A 7 -11.93 17.76 -20.38
C LEU A 7 -13.27 18.13 -21.02
N PRO A 8 -14.30 17.28 -20.98
CA PRO A 8 -15.66 17.76 -21.18
C PRO A 8 -16.00 18.68 -19.99
N VAL A 9 -15.93 19.98 -20.28
CA VAL A 9 -16.43 21.08 -19.46
C VAL A 9 -17.96 20.98 -19.41
N ASN A 10 -18.48 20.14 -18.52
CA ASN A 10 -19.85 20.22 -17.98
C ASN A 10 -20.08 19.28 -16.78
N CYS A 11 -19.16 19.32 -15.81
CA CYS A 11 -19.42 18.84 -14.45
C CYS A 11 -18.80 19.82 -13.46
N ILE A 12 -19.40 21.01 -13.36
CA ILE A 12 -19.27 21.81 -12.14
C ILE A 12 -19.89 20.95 -11.03
N MET A 13 -18.99 20.42 -10.20
CA MET A 13 -19.30 19.56 -9.06
C MET A 13 -20.20 20.30 -8.07
N ASP A 14 -21.43 19.84 -7.94
CA ASP A 14 -22.20 20.08 -6.73
C ASP A 14 -21.72 19.11 -5.63
N THR A 15 -20.56 19.44 -5.07
CA THR A 15 -19.89 18.70 -3.99
C THR A 15 -20.72 18.62 -2.71
N ARG A 16 -21.66 19.55 -2.49
CA ARG A 16 -22.46 19.58 -1.25
C ARG A 16 -23.61 18.57 -1.29
N THR A 17 -24.27 18.42 -2.43
CA THR A 17 -25.48 17.60 -2.54
C THR A 17 -25.16 16.10 -2.69
N GLU A 18 -24.02 15.75 -3.34
CA GLU A 18 -23.57 14.36 -3.45
C GLU A 18 -22.75 13.88 -2.23
N ALA A 19 -22.08 14.77 -1.48
CA ALA A 19 -21.48 14.44 -0.17
C ALA A 19 -22.55 14.04 0.85
N ALA A 20 -23.75 14.64 0.77
CA ALA A 20 -24.88 14.27 1.60
C ALA A 20 -25.38 12.84 1.29
N GLN A 21 -25.35 12.39 0.02
CA GLN A 21 -25.69 11.03 -0.37
C GLN A 21 -24.61 9.99 0.02
N LEU A 22 -23.34 10.38 0.05
CA LEU A 22 -22.24 9.57 0.60
C LEU A 22 -22.29 9.48 2.14
N ALA A 23 -22.83 10.51 2.80
CA ALA A 23 -23.01 10.56 4.24
C ALA A 23 -24.19 9.71 4.74
N THR A 24 -25.24 9.52 3.91
CA THR A 24 -26.44 8.75 4.28
C THR A 24 -26.28 7.24 4.13
N THR A 25 -25.27 6.74 3.40
CA THR A 25 -25.13 5.29 3.13
C THR A 25 -24.34 4.49 4.17
N GLY A 26 -23.80 5.10 5.23
CA GLY A 26 -23.03 4.39 6.26
C GLY A 26 -21.70 3.75 5.79
N ARG A 27 -21.42 3.76 4.48
CA ARG A 27 -20.20 3.27 3.84
C ARG A 27 -19.17 4.39 3.77
N LYS A 28 -18.23 4.43 4.71
CA LYS A 28 -17.13 5.42 4.74
C LYS A 28 -15.73 4.80 4.51
N PRO A 29 -15.45 4.11 3.39
CA PRO A 29 -14.11 3.62 3.08
C PRO A 29 -13.06 4.76 3.00
N GLY A 30 -13.50 5.99 2.68
CA GLY A 30 -12.62 7.17 2.69
C GLY A 30 -12.08 7.56 4.08
N ALA A 31 -12.81 7.27 5.17
CA ALA A 31 -12.36 7.60 6.53
C ALA A 31 -11.20 6.71 6.99
N THR A 32 -11.25 5.41 6.66
CA THR A 32 -10.14 4.48 6.88
C THR A 32 -8.90 4.91 6.09
N MET A 33 -9.06 5.29 4.82
CA MET A 33 -7.90 5.74 4.03
C MET A 33 -7.28 7.02 4.61
N GLY A 34 -8.11 7.97 5.05
CA GLY A 34 -7.64 9.22 5.63
C GLY A 34 -6.79 9.01 6.89
N THR A 35 -7.26 8.16 7.79
CA THR A 35 -6.54 7.82 9.03
C THR A 35 -5.25 7.05 8.76
N LEU A 36 -5.30 6.03 7.89
CA LEU A 36 -4.09 5.27 7.52
C LEU A 36 -3.03 6.15 6.82
N SER A 37 -3.47 7.10 5.98
CA SER A 37 -2.58 8.05 5.30
C SER A 37 -1.96 9.04 6.28
N LEU A 38 -2.73 9.52 7.26
CA LEU A 38 -2.24 10.38 8.35
C LEU A 38 -1.16 9.66 9.17
N ALA A 39 -1.42 8.41 9.59
CA ALA A 39 -0.44 7.62 10.33
C ALA A 39 0.82 7.34 9.48
N ALA A 40 0.66 6.98 8.21
CA ALA A 40 1.76 6.71 7.30
C ALA A 40 2.63 7.94 7.05
N GLY A 41 2.03 9.10 6.81
CA GLY A 41 2.76 10.36 6.68
C GLY A 41 3.55 10.68 7.95
N GLY A 42 3.02 10.34 9.12
CA GLY A 42 3.60 10.77 10.39
C GLY A 42 4.94 10.12 10.67
N TRP A 43 5.06 8.82 10.42
CA TRP A 43 6.33 8.13 10.61
C TRP A 43 7.28 8.29 9.42
N VAL A 44 6.77 8.49 8.20
CA VAL A 44 7.62 8.62 6.99
C VAL A 44 8.23 10.01 6.86
N SER A 45 7.44 11.08 7.04
CA SER A 45 7.82 12.44 6.62
C SER A 45 9.04 13.01 7.36
N ASN A 46 9.27 12.59 8.61
CA ASN A 46 10.40 13.06 9.41
C ASN A 46 11.47 12.00 9.68
N LEU A 47 11.45 10.90 8.94
CA LEU A 47 12.33 9.75 9.20
C LEU A 47 13.82 10.12 9.07
N ILE A 48 14.20 10.96 8.10
CA ILE A 48 15.60 11.39 7.93
C ILE A 48 16.08 12.14 9.18
N VAL A 49 15.26 13.06 9.69
CA VAL A 49 15.59 13.84 10.89
C VAL A 49 15.66 12.93 12.12
N TYR A 50 14.77 11.95 12.24
CA TYR A 50 14.83 10.95 13.31
C TYR A 50 16.15 10.15 13.30
N LEU A 51 16.57 9.68 12.12
CA LEU A 51 17.81 8.92 11.94
C LEU A 51 19.05 9.75 12.31
N ILE A 52 19.06 11.02 11.90
CA ILE A 52 20.19 11.93 12.18
C ILE A 52 20.21 12.32 13.66
N GLY A 53 19.06 12.75 14.20
CA GLY A 53 18.96 13.37 15.52
C GLY A 53 18.96 12.38 16.68
N GLU A 54 18.31 11.22 16.54
CA GLU A 54 18.16 10.25 17.63
C GLU A 54 19.06 9.02 17.46
N TYR A 55 19.52 8.72 16.24
CA TYR A 55 20.36 7.56 15.94
C TYR A 55 21.79 7.90 15.50
N ASN A 56 22.15 9.20 15.47
CA ASN A 56 23.46 9.69 15.05
C ASN A 56 23.90 9.22 13.66
N VAL A 57 22.94 8.90 12.78
CA VAL A 57 23.22 8.44 11.41
C VAL A 57 23.63 9.65 10.56
N LYS A 58 24.67 9.48 9.74
CA LYS A 58 25.12 10.54 8.83
C LYS A 58 24.04 10.87 7.80
N SER A 59 23.88 12.15 7.42
CA SER A 59 22.80 12.60 6.53
C SER A 59 22.73 11.87 5.18
N ILE A 60 23.88 11.53 4.60
CA ILE A 60 23.94 10.77 3.33
C ILE A 60 23.41 9.35 3.51
N GLU A 61 23.71 8.71 4.63
CA GLU A 61 23.24 7.37 4.94
C GLU A 61 21.75 7.37 5.31
N ALA A 62 21.30 8.35 6.10
CA ALA A 62 19.89 8.53 6.43
C ALA A 62 19.02 8.71 5.17
N ALA A 63 19.48 9.51 4.20
CA ALA A 63 18.79 9.67 2.92
C ALA A 63 18.73 8.36 2.11
N LYS A 64 19.80 7.55 2.12
CA LYS A 64 19.79 6.22 1.48
C LYS A 64 18.76 5.30 2.12
N ILE A 65 18.75 5.23 3.45
CA ILE A 65 17.79 4.42 4.22
C ILE A 65 16.36 4.86 3.89
N PHE A 66 16.08 6.16 3.94
CA PHE A 66 14.77 6.71 3.58
C PHE A 66 14.32 6.32 2.18
N ASN A 67 15.20 6.46 1.18
CA ASN A 67 14.87 6.12 -0.20
C ASN A 67 14.58 4.62 -0.39
N ILE A 68 15.30 3.74 0.32
CA ILE A 68 15.05 2.29 0.29
C ILE A 68 13.63 1.99 0.83
N PHE A 69 13.28 2.54 2.00
CA PHE A 69 11.96 2.32 2.59
C PHE A 69 10.83 2.95 1.77
N ASN A 70 11.06 4.13 1.20
CA ASN A 70 10.10 4.74 0.29
C ASN A 70 9.91 3.89 -0.99
N GLY A 71 10.98 3.26 -1.48
CA GLY A 71 10.91 2.25 -2.54
C GLY A 71 10.04 1.05 -2.15
N PHE A 72 10.16 0.53 -0.93
CA PHE A 72 9.28 -0.54 -0.46
C PHE A 72 7.81 -0.12 -0.40
N ILE A 73 7.52 1.08 0.11
CA ILE A 73 6.14 1.60 0.18
C ILE A 73 5.50 1.72 -1.22
N THR A 74 6.29 1.96 -2.27
CA THR A 74 5.80 2.10 -3.65
C THR A 74 5.68 0.77 -4.40
N ILE A 75 6.58 -0.19 -4.14
CA ILE A 75 6.59 -1.51 -4.82
C ILE A 75 5.66 -2.51 -4.12
N PHE A 76 5.68 -2.55 -2.79
CA PHE A 76 4.94 -3.54 -2.00
C PHE A 76 3.42 -3.58 -2.26
N PRO A 77 2.74 -2.47 -2.60
CA PRO A 77 1.34 -2.52 -3.01
C PRO A 77 1.04 -3.47 -4.19
N ILE A 78 1.99 -3.69 -5.11
CA ILE A 78 1.86 -4.67 -6.20
C ILE A 78 1.79 -6.09 -5.62
N ILE A 79 2.68 -6.39 -4.66
CA ILE A 79 2.71 -7.67 -3.97
C ILE A 79 1.41 -7.87 -3.16
N GLY A 80 0.97 -6.83 -2.45
CA GLY A 80 -0.28 -6.83 -1.71
C GLY A 80 -1.49 -7.11 -2.60
N ALA A 81 -1.55 -6.52 -3.80
CA ALA A 81 -2.59 -6.79 -4.79
C ALA A 81 -2.56 -8.25 -5.28
N ILE A 82 -1.38 -8.79 -5.61
CA ILE A 82 -1.26 -10.20 -6.02
C ILE A 82 -1.80 -11.16 -4.94
N ILE A 83 -1.45 -10.92 -3.68
CA ILE A 83 -1.90 -11.73 -2.54
C ILE A 83 -3.43 -11.60 -2.36
N ALA A 84 -3.96 -10.38 -2.47
CA ALA A 84 -5.39 -10.13 -2.38
C ALA A 84 -6.17 -10.85 -3.49
N ASP A 85 -5.72 -10.71 -4.73
CA ASP A 85 -6.41 -11.27 -5.90
C ASP A 85 -6.30 -12.79 -5.99
N SER A 86 -5.21 -13.38 -5.47
CA SER A 86 -4.93 -14.81 -5.64
C SER A 86 -5.38 -15.68 -4.47
N TYR A 87 -5.35 -15.17 -3.23
CA TYR A 87 -5.52 -16.03 -2.03
C TYR A 87 -6.50 -15.46 -1.01
N LEU A 88 -6.27 -14.24 -0.53
CA LEU A 88 -6.88 -13.77 0.73
C LEU A 88 -8.08 -12.84 0.53
N GLY A 89 -8.20 -12.19 -0.63
CA GLY A 89 -9.15 -11.10 -0.87
C GLY A 89 -8.70 -9.76 -0.28
N CYS A 90 -9.19 -8.65 -0.85
CA CYS A 90 -8.78 -7.29 -0.44
C CYS A 90 -9.09 -7.01 1.04
N PHE A 91 -10.27 -7.42 1.53
CA PHE A 91 -10.65 -7.21 2.93
C PHE A 91 -9.61 -7.80 3.90
N SER A 92 -9.22 -9.06 3.66
CA SER A 92 -8.27 -9.76 4.51
C SER A 92 -6.89 -9.12 4.50
N VAL A 93 -6.40 -8.76 3.30
CA VAL A 93 -5.11 -8.11 3.15
C VAL A 93 -5.09 -6.75 3.85
N ILE A 94 -6.17 -5.98 3.81
CA ILE A 94 -6.24 -4.67 4.47
C ILE A 94 -6.06 -4.80 5.98
N TRP A 95 -6.88 -5.60 6.67
CA TRP A 95 -6.82 -5.65 8.14
C TRP A 95 -5.51 -6.30 8.63
N ILE A 96 -5.00 -7.32 7.93
CA ILE A 96 -3.69 -7.94 8.24
C ILE A 96 -2.57 -6.91 8.02
N SER A 97 -2.58 -6.18 6.91
CA SER A 97 -1.56 -5.17 6.62
C SER A 97 -1.62 -3.99 7.60
N SER A 98 -2.81 -3.59 8.03
CA SER A 98 -2.98 -2.60 9.10
C SER A 98 -2.39 -3.08 10.43
N LEU A 99 -2.57 -4.35 10.81
CA LEU A 99 -1.94 -4.92 12.01
C LEU A 99 -0.41 -4.98 11.90
N ILE A 100 0.12 -5.34 10.73
CA ILE A 100 1.56 -5.33 10.45
C ILE A 100 2.11 -3.90 10.56
N SER A 101 1.39 -2.92 10.00
CA SER A 101 1.74 -1.49 10.13
C SER A 101 1.74 -1.04 11.58
N LEU A 102 0.72 -1.45 12.35
CA LEU A 102 0.59 -1.14 13.77
C LEU A 102 1.78 -1.69 14.57
N LEU A 103 2.15 -2.95 14.35
CA LEU A 103 3.31 -3.57 15.00
C LEU A 103 4.60 -2.79 14.68
N GLY A 104 4.79 -2.41 13.41
CA GLY A 104 5.93 -1.59 13.00
C GLY A 104 6.00 -0.26 13.73
N MET A 105 4.90 0.47 13.83
CA MET A 105 4.85 1.75 14.52
C MET A 105 5.00 1.62 16.04
N VAL A 106 4.50 0.54 16.65
CA VAL A 106 4.75 0.24 18.07
C VAL A 106 6.24 0.06 18.31
N LEU A 107 6.97 -0.64 17.42
CA LEU A 107 8.43 -0.73 17.52
C LEU A 107 9.08 0.66 17.42
N LEU A 108 8.60 1.55 16.54
CA LEU A 108 9.12 2.93 16.44
C LEU A 108 8.85 3.76 17.71
N VAL A 109 7.70 3.57 18.35
CA VAL A 109 7.41 4.18 19.65
C VAL A 109 8.36 3.65 20.72
N LEU A 110 8.60 2.34 20.76
CA LEU A 110 9.53 1.73 21.70
C LEU A 110 10.95 2.24 21.50
N THR A 111 11.42 2.37 20.26
CA THR A 111 12.74 2.93 19.97
C THR A 111 12.87 4.40 20.36
N ALA A 112 11.78 5.18 20.30
CA ALA A 112 11.78 6.58 20.70
C ALA A 112 11.58 6.78 22.22
N GLY A 113 10.84 5.88 22.87
CA GLY A 113 10.44 6.00 24.28
C GLY A 113 11.38 5.32 25.27
N LEU A 114 12.10 4.27 24.86
CA LEU A 114 12.99 3.50 25.74
C LEU A 114 14.45 3.89 25.51
N GLU A 115 15.09 4.43 26.54
CA GLU A 115 16.51 4.83 26.49
C GLU A 115 17.47 3.70 26.08
N PRO A 116 17.29 2.43 26.51
CA PRO A 116 18.18 1.34 26.06
C PRO A 116 18.10 1.04 24.56
N LEU A 117 16.99 1.42 23.91
CA LEU A 117 16.73 1.15 22.50
C LEU A 117 17.23 2.25 21.56
N ARG A 118 17.80 3.33 22.10
CA ARG A 118 18.44 4.40 21.31
C ARG A 118 19.86 4.67 21.79
N PRO A 119 20.77 5.14 20.93
CA PRO A 119 22.09 5.55 21.38
C PRO A 119 22.00 6.73 22.36
N SER A 120 23.00 6.85 23.22
CA SER A 120 23.11 7.99 24.14
C SER A 120 23.18 9.30 23.35
N LYS A 121 22.41 10.31 23.79
CA LYS A 121 22.45 11.65 23.19
C LYS A 121 23.88 12.19 23.21
N CYS A 122 24.32 12.76 22.10
CA CYS A 122 25.64 13.39 22.04
C CYS A 122 25.65 14.62 22.94
N GLY A 123 26.64 14.71 23.83
CA GLY A 123 26.82 15.90 24.65
C GLY A 123 27.11 17.13 23.78
N ASN A 124 26.55 18.28 24.16
CA ASN A 124 26.77 19.56 23.47
C ASN A 124 28.28 19.82 23.32
N GLY A 125 28.78 19.76 22.08
CA GLY A 125 30.18 20.09 21.74
C GLY A 125 31.15 18.91 21.60
N SER A 126 30.70 17.67 21.75
CA SER A 126 31.52 16.49 21.42
C SER A 126 31.38 16.14 19.94
N TYR A 127 32.49 16.13 19.20
CA TYR A 127 32.56 15.61 17.81
C TYR A 127 32.48 14.08 17.74
N LEU A 128 32.48 13.39 18.89
CA LEU A 128 32.45 11.93 19.01
C LEU A 128 31.13 11.50 19.64
N CYS A 129 30.13 11.33 18.80
CA CYS A 129 28.89 10.62 19.12
C CYS A 129 29.17 9.11 19.18
N SER A 130 28.55 8.41 20.11
CA SER A 130 28.57 6.94 20.09
C SER A 130 27.72 6.44 18.93
N ASP A 131 28.31 5.56 18.11
CA ASP A 131 27.59 4.89 17.04
C ASP A 131 26.47 4.01 17.63
N PRO A 132 25.32 3.89 16.94
CA PRO A 132 24.22 3.05 17.39
C PRO A 132 24.63 1.57 17.46
N SER A 133 24.17 0.88 18.50
CA SER A 133 24.41 -0.56 18.63
C SER A 133 23.68 -1.31 17.51
N LYS A 134 24.26 -2.44 17.09
CA LYS A 134 23.65 -3.34 16.08
C LYS A 134 22.23 -3.75 16.47
N ILE A 135 21.97 -3.98 17.76
CA ILE A 135 20.65 -4.39 18.26
C ILE A 135 19.64 -3.25 18.09
N GLN A 136 20.04 -2.01 18.39
CA GLN A 136 19.19 -0.82 18.24
C GLN A 136 18.80 -0.61 16.78
N LEU A 137 19.76 -0.75 15.86
CA LEU A 137 19.50 -0.69 14.41
C LEU A 137 18.60 -1.83 13.92
N ILE A 138 18.78 -3.07 14.41
CA ILE A 138 17.92 -4.20 14.04
C ILE A 138 16.46 -3.92 14.43
N ILE A 139 16.23 -3.41 15.63
CA ILE A 139 14.87 -3.12 16.12
C ILE A 139 14.26 -1.97 15.30
N LEU A 140 15.02 -0.90 15.08
CA LEU A 140 14.61 0.23 14.25
C LEU A 140 14.23 -0.21 12.83
N TYR A 141 15.12 -0.93 12.15
CA TYR A 141 14.90 -1.39 10.78
C TYR A 141 13.75 -2.40 10.70
N SER A 142 13.56 -3.25 11.71
CA SER A 142 12.39 -4.13 11.80
C SER A 142 11.10 -3.32 11.88
N GLY A 143 11.07 -2.26 12.70
CA GLY A 143 9.94 -1.34 12.79
C GLY A 143 9.63 -0.64 11.47
N LEU A 144 10.66 -0.15 10.77
CA LEU A 144 10.52 0.50 9.47
C LEU A 144 10.05 -0.46 8.36
N VAL A 145 10.59 -1.68 8.32
CA VAL A 145 10.16 -2.72 7.36
C VAL A 145 8.70 -3.06 7.60
N LEU A 146 8.30 -3.40 8.83
CA LEU A 146 6.92 -3.75 9.15
C LEU A 146 5.96 -2.59 8.85
N SER A 147 6.35 -1.34 9.18
CA SER A 147 5.55 -0.16 8.85
C SER A 147 5.38 0.01 7.33
N ALA A 148 6.46 -0.13 6.56
CA ALA A 148 6.44 -0.02 5.11
C ALA A 148 5.59 -1.12 4.44
N LEU A 149 5.73 -2.37 4.90
CA LEU A 149 4.92 -3.50 4.41
C LEU A 149 3.43 -3.26 4.66
N GLY A 150 3.06 -2.85 5.87
CA GLY A 150 1.66 -2.61 6.21
C GLY A 150 1.04 -1.43 5.45
N VAL A 151 1.77 -0.32 5.30
CA VAL A 151 1.32 0.83 4.49
C VAL A 151 1.20 0.44 3.01
N GLY A 152 2.16 -0.32 2.48
CA GLY A 152 2.11 -0.77 1.09
C GLY A 152 0.90 -1.67 0.83
N GLY A 153 0.65 -2.64 1.71
CA GLY A 153 -0.43 -3.61 1.56
C GLY A 153 -1.83 -2.99 1.65
N THR A 154 -2.02 -1.92 2.43
CA THR A 154 -3.31 -1.25 2.60
C THR A 154 -3.68 -0.30 1.46
N ARG A 155 -2.72 0.41 0.84
CA ARG A 155 -3.01 1.48 -0.13
C ARG A 155 -3.85 1.00 -1.33
N PHE A 156 -3.36 0.09 -2.16
CA PHE A 156 -4.11 -0.31 -3.36
C PHE A 156 -5.27 -1.27 -3.08
N THR A 157 -5.17 -2.11 -2.05
CA THR A 157 -6.26 -3.02 -1.68
C THR A 157 -7.48 -2.27 -1.15
N LEU A 158 -7.27 -1.16 -0.43
CA LEU A 158 -8.37 -0.31 0.04
C LEU A 158 -9.01 0.49 -1.12
N ALA A 159 -8.21 0.93 -2.10
CA ALA A 159 -8.72 1.60 -3.30
C ALA A 159 -9.62 0.67 -4.12
N THR A 160 -9.13 -0.54 -4.41
CA THR A 160 -9.85 -1.56 -5.19
C THR A 160 -11.13 -2.00 -4.49
N MET A 161 -11.03 -2.39 -3.21
CA MET A 161 -12.19 -2.78 -2.41
C MET A 161 -13.24 -1.65 -2.31
N GLY A 162 -12.79 -0.40 -2.17
CA GLY A 162 -13.69 0.76 -2.10
C GLY A 162 -14.40 1.03 -3.43
N ALA A 163 -13.69 0.90 -4.56
CA ALA A 163 -14.28 1.03 -5.89
C ALA A 163 -15.31 -0.07 -6.18
N ASP A 164 -15.06 -1.30 -5.70
CA ASP A 164 -15.96 -2.45 -5.83
C ASP A 164 -17.29 -2.28 -5.07
N GLN A 165 -17.40 -1.28 -4.19
CA GLN A 165 -18.66 -0.97 -3.52
C GLN A 165 -19.68 -0.28 -4.45
N PHE A 166 -19.24 0.19 -5.63
CA PHE A 166 -20.09 0.95 -6.56
C PHE A 166 -20.20 0.24 -7.91
N ASP A 167 -21.43 0.06 -8.41
CA ASP A 167 -21.65 -0.58 -9.72
C ASP A 167 -21.51 0.40 -10.89
N LYS A 168 -21.91 1.67 -10.71
CA LYS A 168 -21.91 2.68 -11.79
C LYS A 168 -20.53 3.35 -11.93
N PRO A 169 -20.02 3.54 -13.17
CA PRO A 169 -18.71 4.17 -13.40
C PRO A 169 -18.63 5.60 -12.88
N LYS A 170 -19.73 6.38 -12.96
CA LYS A 170 -19.80 7.75 -12.39
C LYS A 170 -19.48 7.74 -10.89
N HIS A 171 -20.06 6.82 -10.12
CA HIS A 171 -19.85 6.75 -8.67
C HIS A 171 -18.44 6.24 -8.31
N ARG A 172 -17.85 5.35 -9.12
CA ARG A 172 -16.45 4.96 -8.97
C ARG A 172 -15.50 6.15 -9.16
N GLY A 173 -15.74 6.98 -10.17
CA GLY A 173 -14.94 8.20 -10.41
C GLY A 173 -15.01 9.18 -9.24
N ILE A 174 -16.21 9.43 -8.70
CA ILE A 174 -16.40 10.28 -7.50
C ILE A 174 -15.68 9.67 -6.29
N PHE A 175 -15.78 8.36 -6.09
CA PHE A 175 -15.04 7.66 -5.04
C PHE A 175 -13.53 7.86 -5.18
N PHE A 176 -12.96 7.69 -6.37
CA PHE A 176 -11.52 7.87 -6.60
C PHE A 176 -11.08 9.31 -6.32
N ASN A 177 -11.88 10.32 -6.70
CA ASN A 177 -11.58 11.71 -6.36
C ASN A 177 -11.50 11.91 -4.83
N TRP A 178 -12.48 11.43 -4.08
CA TRP A 178 -12.47 11.50 -2.62
C TRP A 178 -11.38 10.66 -1.97
N TYR A 179 -11.04 9.52 -2.56
CA TYR A 179 -9.95 8.67 -2.13
C TYR A 179 -8.60 9.39 -2.26
N LEU A 180 -8.35 10.10 -3.37
CA LEU A 180 -7.13 10.89 -3.55
C LEU A 180 -7.07 12.05 -2.54
N VAL A 181 -8.19 12.73 -2.29
CA VAL A 181 -8.29 13.74 -1.22
C VAL A 181 -7.93 13.14 0.14
N ALA A 182 -8.49 11.96 0.46
CA ALA A 182 -8.19 11.23 1.69
C ALA A 182 -6.76 10.69 1.77
N LEU A 183 -6.05 10.58 0.64
CA LEU A 183 -4.65 10.18 0.62
C LEU A 183 -3.73 11.38 0.87
N TYR A 184 -3.93 12.48 0.14
CA TYR A 184 -2.99 13.60 0.14
C TYR A 184 -3.23 14.61 1.26
N ILE A 185 -4.48 14.97 1.56
CA ILE A 185 -4.75 15.98 2.60
C ILE A 185 -4.22 15.52 3.97
N PRO A 186 -4.48 14.29 4.43
CA PRO A 186 -3.94 13.84 5.71
C PRO A 186 -2.42 13.67 5.69
N SER A 187 -1.82 13.35 4.53
CA SER A 187 -0.36 13.30 4.39
C SER A 187 0.29 14.69 4.58
N VAL A 188 -0.33 15.76 4.05
CA VAL A 188 0.12 17.15 4.25
C VAL A 188 -0.06 17.58 5.71
N ILE A 189 -1.22 17.28 6.32
CA ILE A 189 -1.47 17.53 7.74
C ILE A 189 -0.44 16.79 8.59
N SER A 190 -0.15 15.54 8.26
CA SER A 190 0.85 14.77 8.97
C SER A 190 2.24 15.38 8.90
N SER A 191 2.65 15.81 7.70
CA SER A 191 3.98 16.37 7.45
C SER A 191 4.20 17.74 8.11
N THR A 192 3.13 18.33 8.66
CA THR A 192 3.17 19.60 9.38
C THR A 192 2.89 19.39 10.87
N ALA A 193 1.70 18.92 11.23
CA ALA A 193 1.26 18.81 12.62
C ALA A 193 1.98 17.68 13.39
N ILE A 194 2.11 16.49 12.81
CA ILE A 194 2.80 15.38 13.51
C ILE A 194 4.30 15.64 13.57
N VAL A 195 4.88 16.16 12.49
CA VAL A 195 6.29 16.60 12.46
C VAL A 195 6.57 17.65 13.53
N TYR A 196 5.69 18.64 13.68
CA TYR A 196 5.80 19.63 14.75
C TYR A 196 5.84 18.99 16.14
N VAL A 197 4.99 18.00 16.41
CA VAL A 197 4.99 17.26 17.69
C VAL A 197 6.28 16.45 17.86
N GLN A 198 6.79 15.82 16.80
CA GLN A 198 8.03 15.06 16.83
C GLN A 198 9.22 15.95 17.19
N ASP A 199 9.32 17.12 16.55
CA ASP A 199 10.45 18.02 16.71
C ASP A 199 10.40 18.85 18.00
N ASN A 200 9.21 19.27 18.45
CA ASN A 200 9.06 20.22 19.56
C ASN A 200 8.61 19.59 20.88
N VAL A 201 7.96 18.42 20.86
CA VAL A 201 7.44 17.76 22.06
C VAL A 201 8.25 16.51 22.37
N SER A 202 8.10 15.46 21.56
CA SER A 202 8.96 14.27 21.61
C SER A 202 8.65 13.33 20.44
N TRP A 203 9.67 12.57 20.02
CA TRP A 203 9.53 11.49 19.06
C TRP A 203 8.53 10.41 19.51
N ALA A 204 8.55 10.04 20.79
CA ALA A 204 7.65 9.04 21.34
C ALA A 204 6.19 9.47 21.23
N SER A 205 5.87 10.74 21.55
CA SER A 205 4.52 11.29 21.38
C SER A 205 4.10 11.34 19.92
N GLY A 206 5.00 11.77 19.02
CA GLY A 206 4.72 11.84 17.58
C GLY A 206 4.40 10.49 16.97
N PHE A 207 5.22 9.46 17.22
CA PHE A 207 4.92 8.09 16.78
C PHE A 207 3.72 7.49 17.52
N GLY A 208 3.49 7.86 18.79
CA GLY A 208 2.31 7.43 19.56
C GLY A 208 1.01 7.92 18.94
N ILE A 209 0.97 9.15 18.41
CA ILE A 209 -0.15 9.66 17.63
C ILE A 209 -0.37 8.82 16.37
N CYS A 210 0.70 8.44 15.67
CA CYS A 210 0.60 7.58 14.47
C CYS A 210 -0.01 6.21 14.81
N VAL A 211 0.38 5.61 15.94
CA VAL A 211 -0.22 4.37 16.47
C VAL A 211 -1.71 4.55 16.75
N ALA A 212 -2.08 5.59 17.50
CA ALA A 212 -3.48 5.85 17.86
C ALA A 212 -4.37 6.06 16.62
N VAL A 213 -3.89 6.82 15.64
CA VAL A 213 -4.60 7.09 14.39
C VAL A 213 -4.73 5.82 13.54
N ASN A 214 -3.71 4.96 13.49
CA ASN A 214 -3.81 3.69 12.77
C ASN A 214 -4.81 2.74 13.43
N VAL A 215 -4.79 2.61 14.76
CA VAL A 215 -5.79 1.84 15.52
C VAL A 215 -7.19 2.35 15.22
N LEU A 216 -7.39 3.66 15.21
CA LEU A 216 -8.67 4.27 14.84
C LEU A 216 -9.08 3.89 13.41
N GLY A 217 -8.16 3.95 12.45
CA GLY A 217 -8.42 3.56 11.07
C GLY A 217 -8.81 2.08 10.92
N LEU A 218 -8.09 1.20 11.61
CA LEU A 218 -8.37 -0.23 11.67
C LEU A 218 -9.74 -0.50 12.32
N ALA A 219 -10.05 0.17 13.43
CA ALA A 219 -11.34 0.05 14.11
C ALA A 219 -12.49 0.48 13.18
N ILE A 220 -12.38 1.65 12.53
CA ILE A 220 -13.38 2.13 11.56
C ILE A 220 -13.57 1.11 10.44
N PHE A 221 -12.48 0.53 9.93
CA PHE A 221 -12.55 -0.50 8.88
C PHE A 221 -13.27 -1.76 9.34
N LEU A 222 -12.91 -2.30 10.51
CA LEU A 222 -13.50 -3.53 11.04
C LEU A 222 -14.97 -3.34 11.43
N PHE A 223 -15.34 -2.20 12.03
CA PHE A 223 -16.75 -1.89 12.31
C PHE A 223 -17.58 -1.71 11.03
N GLY A 224 -16.95 -1.27 9.94
CA GLY A 224 -17.56 -1.18 8.62
C GLY A 224 -17.83 -2.52 7.94
N SER A 225 -17.23 -3.63 8.43
CA SER A 225 -17.27 -4.96 7.80
C SER A 225 -18.67 -5.43 7.40
N ARG A 226 -19.67 -5.23 8.27
CA ARG A 226 -21.06 -5.62 8.03
C ARG A 226 -21.72 -4.94 6.83
N PHE A 227 -21.18 -3.81 6.38
CA PHE A 227 -21.71 -3.01 5.27
C PHE A 227 -20.96 -3.23 3.96
N TYR A 228 -19.83 -3.94 3.99
CA TYR A 228 -19.01 -4.17 2.80
C TYR A 228 -19.58 -5.26 1.92
N ARG A 229 -19.58 -5.01 0.61
CA ARG A 229 -19.77 -6.04 -0.39
C ARG A 229 -18.46 -6.79 -0.58
N TYR A 230 -18.48 -8.09 -0.30
CA TYR A 230 -17.33 -8.97 -0.48
C TYR A 230 -17.28 -9.47 -1.93
N VAL A 231 -16.22 -9.12 -2.65
CA VAL A 231 -15.91 -9.65 -3.97
C VAL A 231 -14.97 -10.85 -3.80
N ARG A 232 -15.31 -11.99 -4.43
CA ARG A 232 -14.46 -13.19 -4.36
C ARG A 232 -13.19 -12.98 -5.18
N PRO A 233 -12.02 -13.43 -4.70
CA PRO A 233 -10.78 -13.38 -5.49
C PRO A 233 -10.96 -14.14 -6.81
N GLN A 234 -10.62 -13.51 -7.94
CA GLN A 234 -10.72 -14.12 -9.28
C GLN A 234 -9.35 -14.58 -9.83
N GLY A 235 -8.30 -14.55 -9.00
CA GLY A 235 -6.92 -14.79 -9.41
C GLY A 235 -6.26 -13.51 -9.94
N SER A 236 -4.94 -13.40 -9.77
CA SER A 236 -4.19 -12.23 -10.26
C SER A 236 -3.79 -12.38 -11.72
N PRO A 237 -4.15 -11.43 -12.62
CA PRO A 237 -3.66 -11.42 -14.01
C PRO A 237 -2.12 -11.37 -14.10
N LEU A 238 -1.46 -10.81 -13.09
CA LEU A 238 0.01 -10.75 -13.00
C LEU A 238 0.62 -12.14 -12.90
N MET A 239 -0.04 -13.10 -12.23
CA MET A 239 0.41 -14.49 -12.21
C MET A 239 0.34 -15.13 -13.59
N GLY A 240 -0.63 -14.74 -14.41
CA GLY A 240 -0.71 -15.13 -15.82
C GLY A 240 0.51 -14.62 -16.61
N LEU A 241 0.87 -13.35 -16.45
CA LEU A 241 2.05 -12.76 -17.10
C LEU A 241 3.35 -13.43 -16.64
N VAL A 242 3.54 -13.65 -15.34
CA VAL A 242 4.71 -14.36 -14.81
C VAL A 242 4.78 -15.77 -15.38
N ARG A 243 3.65 -16.50 -15.44
CA ARG A 243 3.60 -17.85 -16.02
C ARG A 243 3.96 -17.84 -17.50
N VAL A 244 3.54 -16.84 -18.27
CA VAL A 244 3.92 -16.68 -19.69
C VAL A 244 5.42 -16.40 -19.84
N VAL A 245 5.98 -15.49 -19.04
CA VAL A 245 7.42 -15.18 -19.06
C VAL A 245 8.24 -16.43 -18.70
N VAL A 246 7.88 -17.12 -17.61
CA VAL A 246 8.55 -18.36 -17.19
C VAL A 246 8.44 -19.44 -18.28
N ALA A 247 7.25 -19.61 -18.87
CA ALA A 247 7.05 -20.55 -19.96
C ALA A 247 7.88 -20.19 -21.21
N ALA A 248 7.96 -18.91 -21.58
CA ALA A 248 8.76 -18.44 -22.71
C ALA A 248 10.26 -18.63 -22.48
N VAL A 249 10.76 -18.35 -21.27
CA VAL A 249 12.16 -18.60 -20.90
C VAL A 249 12.48 -20.09 -20.93
N ASN A 250 11.62 -20.93 -20.34
CA ASN A 250 11.81 -22.38 -20.32
C ASN A 250 11.74 -23.00 -21.72
N LYS A 251 10.86 -22.48 -22.59
CA LYS A 251 10.68 -22.96 -23.97
C LYS A 251 11.58 -22.28 -24.99
N ARG A 252 12.48 -21.37 -24.58
CA ARG A 252 13.41 -20.65 -25.47
C ARG A 252 14.29 -21.57 -26.34
N LYS A 253 14.57 -22.79 -25.87
CA LYS A 253 15.41 -23.77 -26.58
C LYS A 253 14.62 -24.82 -27.36
N VAL A 254 13.29 -24.75 -27.33
CA VAL A 254 12.44 -25.68 -28.09
C VAL A 254 12.52 -25.28 -29.56
N LYS A 255 12.93 -26.22 -30.41
CA LYS A 255 12.86 -26.04 -31.86
C LYS A 255 11.39 -25.98 -32.25
N LEU A 256 10.95 -24.85 -32.79
CA LEU A 256 9.61 -24.71 -33.35
C LEU A 256 9.49 -25.66 -34.55
N SER A 257 8.50 -26.54 -34.52
CA SER A 257 8.07 -27.28 -35.72
C SER A 257 7.57 -26.26 -36.74
N MET A 258 8.15 -26.25 -37.95
CA MET A 258 7.74 -25.37 -39.05
C MET A 258 6.59 -25.96 -39.88
N LYS A 259 5.99 -27.08 -39.45
CA LYS A 259 4.79 -27.60 -40.11
C LYS A 259 3.58 -26.75 -39.71
N GLY A 260 3.00 -26.05 -40.69
CA GLY A 260 1.81 -25.22 -40.52
C GLY A 260 0.56 -25.98 -40.05
N GLU A 261 0.57 -27.31 -40.11
CA GLU A 261 -0.53 -28.19 -39.68
C GLU A 261 -0.76 -28.18 -38.16
N ASP A 262 0.25 -27.79 -37.35
CA ASP A 262 0.15 -27.81 -35.88
C ASP A 262 -0.46 -26.52 -35.28
N TYR A 263 -0.65 -25.45 -36.08
CA TYR A 263 -1.03 -24.12 -35.58
C TYR A 263 -2.45 -23.66 -35.96
N TYR A 264 -3.10 -24.31 -36.93
CA TYR A 264 -4.46 -23.94 -37.35
C TYR A 264 -5.46 -24.99 -36.88
N GLN A 265 -6.28 -24.64 -35.88
CA GLN A 265 -7.53 -25.34 -35.64
C GLN A 265 -8.50 -24.90 -36.74
N GLN A 266 -8.53 -25.67 -37.82
CA GLN A 266 -9.30 -25.40 -39.03
C GLN A 266 -10.79 -25.47 -38.70
N LEU A 267 -11.45 -24.31 -38.69
CA LEU A 267 -12.90 -24.22 -38.82
C LEU A 267 -13.27 -24.68 -40.23
N HIS A 268 -13.55 -25.97 -40.39
CA HIS A 268 -14.21 -26.49 -41.57
C HIS A 268 -15.70 -26.63 -41.29
N ASP A 269 -16.49 -25.83 -42.02
CA ASP A 269 -17.91 -26.05 -42.21
C ASP A 269 -18.16 -27.49 -42.71
N GLY A 270 -19.06 -28.20 -42.04
CA GLY A 270 -19.67 -29.43 -42.56
C GLY A 270 -19.34 -30.70 -41.79
N ALA A 271 -20.18 -31.00 -40.80
CA ALA A 271 -20.55 -32.33 -40.30
C ALA A 271 -19.47 -33.31 -39.78
N SER A 272 -19.60 -33.60 -38.48
CA SER A 272 -19.38 -34.89 -37.80
C SER A 272 -18.09 -35.11 -37.00
N THR A 273 -18.35 -35.59 -35.77
CA THR A 273 -17.48 -36.36 -34.87
C THR A 273 -16.47 -35.56 -34.05
N VAL A 274 -16.96 -35.10 -32.88
CA VAL A 274 -16.14 -34.66 -31.76
C VAL A 274 -15.37 -35.87 -31.21
N MET A 275 -14.14 -36.10 -31.69
CA MET A 275 -13.15 -36.77 -30.87
C MET A 275 -12.48 -35.70 -30.00
N ALA A 276 -12.90 -35.67 -28.74
CA ALA A 276 -12.26 -34.88 -27.70
C ALA A 276 -10.79 -35.34 -27.59
N ALA A 277 -9.87 -34.53 -28.10
CA ALA A 277 -8.47 -34.66 -27.76
C ALA A 277 -8.33 -34.30 -26.28
N THR A 278 -8.11 -35.32 -25.46
CA THR A 278 -7.92 -35.24 -24.01
C THR A 278 -6.89 -34.16 -23.68
N PRO A 279 -7.18 -33.21 -22.77
CA PRO A 279 -6.16 -32.28 -22.30
C PRO A 279 -5.07 -33.10 -21.61
N THR A 280 -3.83 -32.99 -22.09
CA THR A 280 -2.67 -33.53 -21.37
C THR A 280 -2.64 -32.94 -19.96
N GLN A 281 -2.48 -33.83 -18.98
CA GLN A 281 -2.60 -33.66 -17.52
C GLN A 281 -1.72 -32.59 -16.84
N PHE A 282 -1.13 -31.65 -17.58
CA PHE A 282 -0.20 -30.64 -17.05
C PHE A 282 -0.86 -29.30 -16.67
N PHE A 283 -2.18 -29.21 -16.71
CA PHE A 283 -2.93 -28.10 -16.14
C PHE A 283 -3.72 -28.56 -14.91
N LYS A 284 -2.99 -28.77 -13.81
CA LYS A 284 -3.48 -28.63 -12.45
C LYS A 284 -2.49 -27.77 -11.69
#